data_AF-A0A7S3Y9D8-F1
#
_entry.id   AF-A0A7S3Y9D8-F1
#
_cell.length_a   1.000
_cell.length_b   1.000
_cell.length_c   1.000
_cell.angle_alpha   90.00
_cell.angle_beta   90.00
_cell.angle_gamma   90.00
#
_symmetry.space_group_name_H-M   'P 1'
#
loop_
_entity.id
_entity.type
_entity.pdbx_description
1 polymer ?
#
loop_
_entity_poly.entity_id
_entity_poly.type
_entity_poly.pdbx_seq_one_letter_code
_entity_poly.pdbx_strand_id
1 'polypeptide(L)'
;TLSVKDMREFLRSVDIDFNKMVSLTEYLVSKYKVQWNVLVNKPQNTDKKAMQEREDAKAAVEEAKAKADVAMTDRKAAEAAEAEVKAALAKVRAEEKKYKDKMAKLEQESNDDTSGTVKRNKAKNMLAQLKAKPTLSLQRAKITLTAAEKKAAKATKKAVAAYEAAVKAFADAEAK
;
A
#
# COMPACT_ATOMS: atom_id res chain seq x y z
N THR A 1 -27.92 -13.84 29.08
CA THR A 1 -26.82 -14.71 28.64
C THR A 1 -27.19 -16.14 28.96
N LEU A 2 -27.06 -17.06 28.00
CA LEU A 2 -27.38 -18.48 28.19
C LEU A 2 -26.16 -19.21 28.76
N SER A 3 -26.37 -20.29 29.53
CA SER A 3 -25.27 -21.19 29.88
C SER A 3 -24.78 -21.95 28.64
N VAL A 4 -23.56 -22.48 28.68
CA VAL A 4 -23.00 -23.26 27.55
C VAL A 4 -23.87 -24.48 27.23
N LYS A 5 -24.51 -25.07 28.24
CA LYS A 5 -25.43 -26.20 28.06
C LYS A 5 -26.70 -25.77 27.32
N ASP A 6 -27.34 -24.71 27.80
CA ASP A 6 -28.58 -24.19 27.19
C ASP A 6 -28.33 -23.65 25.78
N MET A 7 -27.14 -23.09 25.52
CA MET A 7 -26.74 -22.65 24.19
C MET A 7 -26.56 -23.84 23.23
N ARG A 8 -26.01 -24.97 23.69
CA ARG A 8 -25.89 -26.19 22.86
C ARG A 8 -27.25 -26.81 22.56
N GLU A 9 -28.16 -26.80 23.52
CA GLU A 9 -29.53 -27.26 23.33
C GLU A 9 -30.29 -26.35 22.35
N PHE A 10 -30.13 -25.03 22.50
CA PHE A 10 -30.65 -24.05 21.55
C PHE A 10 -30.11 -24.26 20.13
N LEU A 11 -28.79 -24.38 19.95
CA LEU A 11 -28.19 -24.63 18.63
C LEU A 11 -28.69 -25.95 18.02
N ARG A 12 -28.87 -27.00 18.83
CA ARG A 12 -29.45 -28.27 18.38
C ARG A 12 -30.91 -28.15 17.92
N SER A 13 -31.67 -27.22 18.50
CA SER A 13 -33.07 -26.96 18.11
C SER A 13 -33.20 -26.09 16.86
N VAL A 14 -32.14 -25.36 16.50
CA VAL A 14 -32.09 -24.42 15.38
C VAL A 14 -31.49 -25.05 14.13
N ASP A 15 -30.67 -26.09 14.28
CA ASP A 15 -30.16 -26.95 13.22
C ASP A 15 -31.32 -27.72 12.54
N ILE A 16 -31.84 -27.18 11.44
CA ILE A 16 -33.00 -27.71 10.72
C ILE A 16 -32.57 -28.80 9.72
N ASP A 17 -31.34 -28.71 9.20
CA ASP A 17 -30.79 -29.65 8.20
C ASP A 17 -29.89 -30.75 8.81
N PHE A 18 -29.72 -30.76 10.13
CA PHE A 18 -28.96 -31.73 10.91
C PHE A 18 -27.47 -31.83 10.53
N ASN A 19 -26.89 -30.76 10.00
CA ASN A 19 -25.49 -30.74 9.58
C ASN A 19 -24.51 -30.41 10.74
N LYS A 20 -25.02 -30.23 11.97
CA LYS A 20 -24.28 -29.83 13.19
C LYS A 20 -23.65 -28.44 13.14
N MET A 21 -23.94 -27.67 12.11
CA MET A 21 -23.60 -26.26 11.94
C MET A 21 -24.90 -25.46 11.99
N VAL A 22 -24.80 -24.17 12.27
CA VAL A 22 -25.96 -23.27 12.20
C VAL A 22 -25.65 -22.20 11.17
N SER A 23 -26.38 -22.24 10.07
CA SER A 23 -26.35 -21.23 9.03
C SER A 23 -26.94 -19.91 9.54
N LEU A 24 -26.57 -18.80 8.90
CA LEU A 24 -27.17 -17.49 9.20
C LEU A 24 -28.70 -17.52 9.00
N THR A 25 -29.17 -18.27 8.01
CA THR A 25 -30.60 -18.45 7.72
C THR A 25 -31.34 -19.14 8.86
N GLU A 26 -30.81 -20.23 9.42
CA GLU A 26 -31.42 -20.93 10.56
C GLU A 26 -31.45 -20.06 11.82
N TYR A 27 -30.36 -19.32 12.07
CA TYR A 27 -30.32 -18.33 13.14
C TYR A 27 -31.41 -17.26 12.98
N LEU A 28 -31.59 -16.71 11.77
CA LEU A 28 -32.61 -15.70 11.50
C LEU A 28 -34.03 -16.27 11.64
N VAL A 29 -34.28 -17.48 11.15
CA VAL A 29 -35.55 -18.20 11.30
C VAL A 29 -35.90 -18.38 12.78
N SER A 30 -34.94 -18.81 13.60
CA SER A 30 -35.11 -18.99 15.05
C SER A 30 -35.31 -17.65 15.79
N LYS A 31 -34.49 -16.64 15.50
CA LYS A 31 -34.53 -15.33 16.15
C LYS A 31 -35.84 -14.58 15.87
N TYR A 32 -36.27 -14.56 14.62
CA TYR A 32 -37.50 -13.87 14.20
C TYR A 32 -38.74 -14.76 14.25
N LYS A 33 -38.60 -16.02 14.71
CA LYS A 33 -39.68 -17.01 14.87
C LYS A 33 -40.52 -17.18 13.58
N VAL A 34 -39.85 -17.14 12.43
CA VAL A 34 -40.48 -17.34 11.12
C VAL A 34 -40.51 -18.83 10.82
N GLN A 35 -41.58 -19.34 10.22
CA GLN A 35 -41.59 -20.74 9.76
C GLN A 35 -40.74 -20.88 8.50
N TRP A 36 -39.76 -21.80 8.52
CA TRP A 36 -38.84 -22.02 7.41
C TRP A 36 -39.57 -22.38 6.10
N ASN A 37 -40.63 -23.19 6.18
CA ASN A 37 -41.50 -23.54 5.05
C ASN A 37 -42.16 -22.33 4.39
N VAL A 38 -42.57 -21.34 5.18
CA VAL A 38 -43.19 -20.12 4.67
C VAL A 38 -42.12 -19.22 4.03
N LEU A 39 -40.92 -19.18 4.60
CA LEU A 39 -39.82 -18.37 4.11
C LEU A 39 -39.27 -18.86 2.76
N VAL A 40 -39.11 -20.17 2.59
CA VAL A 40 -38.59 -20.78 1.36
C VAL A 40 -39.62 -20.70 0.22
N ASN A 41 -40.91 -20.89 0.52
CA ASN A 41 -41.98 -20.87 -0.47
C ASN A 41 -42.55 -19.48 -0.74
N LYS A 42 -42.08 -18.45 -0.02
CA LYS A 42 -42.50 -17.07 -0.28
C LYS A 42 -42.03 -16.68 -1.69
N PRO A 43 -42.90 -16.17 -2.56
CA PRO A 43 -42.49 -15.82 -3.91
C PRO A 43 -41.42 -14.73 -3.84
N GLN A 44 -40.20 -15.09 -4.26
CA GLN A 44 -39.06 -14.18 -4.33
C GLN A 44 -39.08 -13.45 -5.68
N ASN A 45 -38.68 -12.17 -5.70
CA ASN A 45 -38.59 -11.36 -6.92
C ASN A 45 -39.90 -11.27 -7.75
N THR A 46 -41.05 -11.12 -7.11
CA THR A 46 -42.33 -10.89 -7.80
C THR A 46 -42.34 -9.59 -8.60
N ASP A 47 -41.53 -8.61 -8.22
CA ASP A 47 -41.35 -7.36 -8.94
C ASP A 47 -40.07 -7.41 -9.79
N LYS A 48 -40.26 -7.48 -11.12
CA LYS A 48 -39.15 -7.50 -12.10
C LYS A 48 -38.28 -6.24 -12.02
N LYS A 49 -38.85 -5.09 -11.66
CA LYS A 49 -38.08 -3.85 -11.50
C LYS A 49 -37.16 -3.93 -10.28
N ALA A 50 -37.70 -4.36 -9.15
CA ALA A 50 -36.90 -4.55 -7.93
C ALA A 50 -35.80 -5.62 -8.10
N MET A 51 -36.00 -6.62 -8.96
CA MET A 51 -34.95 -7.58 -9.31
C MET A 51 -33.82 -6.90 -10.11
N GLN A 52 -34.17 -6.13 -11.15
CA GLN A 52 -33.19 -5.42 -11.98
C GLN A 52 -32.39 -4.41 -11.16
N GLU A 53 -33.05 -3.59 -10.35
CA GLU A 53 -32.39 -2.63 -9.45
C GLU A 53 -31.41 -3.30 -8.49
N ARG A 54 -31.77 -4.47 -7.93
CA ARG A 54 -30.87 -5.25 -7.06
C ARG A 54 -29.65 -5.78 -7.79
N GLU A 55 -29.82 -6.29 -9.01
CA GLU A 55 -28.69 -6.80 -9.80
C GLU A 55 -27.78 -5.65 -10.25
N ASP A 56 -28.36 -4.49 -10.63
CA ASP A 56 -27.60 -3.28 -10.99
C ASP A 56 -26.84 -2.71 -9.79
N ALA A 57 -27.44 -2.71 -8.60
CA ALA A 57 -26.80 -2.30 -7.36
C ALA A 57 -25.68 -3.27 -6.95
N LYS A 58 -25.91 -4.60 -7.05
CA LYS A 58 -24.85 -5.60 -6.81
C LYS A 58 -23.69 -5.41 -7.77
N ALA A 59 -23.96 -5.24 -9.06
CA ALA A 59 -22.94 -5.02 -10.06
C ALA A 59 -22.13 -3.74 -9.76
N ALA A 60 -22.79 -2.66 -9.36
CA ALA A 60 -22.13 -1.41 -8.98
C ALA A 60 -21.25 -1.58 -7.73
N VAL A 61 -21.72 -2.31 -6.72
CA VAL A 61 -20.94 -2.60 -5.50
C VAL A 61 -19.73 -3.47 -5.81
N GLU A 62 -19.86 -4.49 -6.64
CA GLU A 62 -18.72 -5.34 -7.05
C GLU A 62 -17.70 -4.56 -7.88
N GLU A 63 -18.15 -3.67 -8.78
CA GLU A 63 -17.25 -2.76 -9.51
C GLU A 63 -16.51 -1.80 -8.57
N ALA A 64 -17.21 -1.24 -7.58
CA ALA A 64 -16.61 -0.36 -6.58
C ALA A 64 -15.56 -1.10 -5.73
N LYS A 65 -15.85 -2.33 -5.29
CA LYS A 65 -14.88 -3.19 -4.60
C LYS A 65 -13.65 -3.49 -5.45
N ALA A 66 -13.85 -3.87 -6.71
CA ALA A 66 -12.73 -4.16 -7.62
C ALA A 66 -11.82 -2.93 -7.79
N LYS A 67 -12.41 -1.73 -7.93
CA LYS A 67 -11.64 -0.47 -8.00
C LYS A 67 -10.95 -0.14 -6.67
N ALA A 68 -11.58 -0.44 -5.53
CA ALA A 68 -10.98 -0.27 -4.22
C ALA A 68 -9.74 -1.17 -4.01
N ASP A 69 -9.80 -2.41 -4.48
CA ASP A 69 -8.68 -3.34 -4.43
C ASP A 69 -7.50 -2.86 -5.29
N VAL A 70 -7.79 -2.35 -6.50
CA VAL A 70 -6.78 -1.70 -7.35
C VAL A 70 -6.17 -0.48 -6.64
N ALA A 71 -6.98 0.37 -6.03
CA ALA A 71 -6.49 1.51 -5.27
C ALA A 71 -5.59 1.09 -4.09
N MET A 72 -5.95 0.02 -3.37
CA MET A 72 -5.15 -0.49 -2.26
C MET A 72 -3.80 -1.03 -2.74
N THR A 73 -3.79 -1.80 -3.84
CA THR A 73 -2.55 -2.35 -4.41
C THR A 73 -1.63 -1.25 -4.92
N ASP A 74 -2.17 -0.26 -5.62
CA ASP A 74 -1.39 0.88 -6.13
C ASP A 74 -0.88 1.77 -4.99
N ARG A 75 -1.64 1.94 -3.90
CA ARG A 75 -1.17 2.63 -2.69
C ARG A 75 0.02 1.92 -2.05
N LYS A 76 -0.04 0.59 -1.89
CA LYS A 76 1.08 -0.21 -1.38
C LYS A 76 2.31 -0.09 -2.29
N ALA A 77 2.12 -0.05 -3.60
CA ALA A 77 3.21 0.16 -4.55
C ALA A 77 3.84 1.56 -4.42
N ALA A 78 3.03 2.59 -4.17
CA ALA A 78 3.53 3.95 -3.91
C ALA A 78 4.33 4.02 -2.60
N GLU A 79 3.82 3.44 -1.51
CA GLU A 79 4.51 3.36 -0.21
C GLU A 79 5.87 2.64 -0.33
N ALA A 80 5.92 1.53 -1.08
CA ALA A 80 7.17 0.81 -1.34
C ALA A 80 8.16 1.66 -2.15
N ALA A 81 7.69 2.40 -3.16
CA ALA A 81 8.54 3.29 -3.95
C ALA A 81 9.08 4.48 -3.12
N GLU A 82 8.30 5.01 -2.18
CA GLU A 82 8.79 6.03 -1.23
C GLU A 82 9.86 5.48 -0.28
N ALA A 83 9.72 4.23 0.18
CA ALA A 83 10.74 3.58 0.98
C ALA A 83 12.06 3.42 0.21
N GLU A 84 11.99 3.09 -1.10
CA GLU A 84 13.17 3.07 -1.98
C GLU A 84 13.84 4.45 -2.11
N VAL A 85 13.05 5.53 -2.24
CA VAL A 85 13.58 6.90 -2.25
C VAL A 85 14.29 7.24 -0.94
N LYS A 86 13.69 6.91 0.21
CA LYS A 86 14.33 7.13 1.53
C LYS A 86 15.66 6.37 1.64
N ALA A 87 15.70 5.12 1.19
CA ALA A 87 16.92 4.32 1.17
C ALA A 87 17.98 4.90 0.22
N ALA A 88 17.59 5.38 -0.96
CA ALA A 88 18.49 6.03 -1.92
C ALA A 88 19.04 7.36 -1.37
N LEU A 89 18.21 8.17 -0.71
CA LEU A 89 18.63 9.41 -0.03
C LEU A 89 19.66 9.14 1.06
N ALA A 90 19.46 8.11 1.88
CA ALA A 90 20.42 7.72 2.90
C ALA A 90 21.79 7.36 2.30
N LYS A 91 21.81 6.64 1.16
CA LYS A 91 23.03 6.32 0.42
C LYS A 91 23.72 7.56 -0.12
N VAL A 92 22.98 8.50 -0.70
CA VAL A 92 23.55 9.77 -1.18
C VAL A 92 24.19 10.54 -0.03
N ARG A 93 23.50 10.70 1.10
CA ARG A 93 24.04 11.40 2.28
C ARG A 93 25.31 10.73 2.83
N ALA A 94 25.35 9.40 2.88
CA ALA A 94 26.53 8.67 3.32
C ALA A 94 27.72 8.89 2.37
N GLU A 95 27.50 8.87 1.05
CA GLU A 95 28.54 9.13 0.06
C GLU A 95 28.97 10.61 0.04
N GLU A 96 28.06 11.55 0.27
CA GLU A 96 28.40 12.97 0.43
C GLU A 96 29.26 13.22 1.65
N LYS A 97 28.98 12.55 2.78
CA LYS A 97 29.84 12.61 3.96
C LYS A 97 31.24 12.08 3.66
N LYS A 98 31.36 10.90 3.05
CA LYS A 98 32.66 10.33 2.64
C LYS A 98 33.43 11.25 1.69
N TYR A 99 32.72 11.89 0.76
CA TYR A 99 33.31 12.84 -0.18
C TYR A 99 33.85 14.08 0.54
N LYS A 100 33.05 14.67 1.45
CA LYS A 100 33.46 15.81 2.27
C LYS A 100 34.62 15.47 3.19
N ASP A 101 34.59 14.32 3.86
CA ASP A 101 35.66 13.87 4.75
C ASP A 101 36.99 13.67 3.98
N LYS A 102 36.93 13.13 2.75
CA LYS A 102 38.11 13.02 1.88
C LYS A 102 38.64 14.38 1.44
N MET A 103 37.75 15.31 1.09
CA MET A 103 38.17 16.67 0.74
C MET A 103 38.84 17.37 1.93
N ALA A 104 38.25 17.29 3.13
CA ALA A 104 38.79 17.89 4.34
C ALA A 104 40.17 17.33 4.70
N LYS A 105 40.36 16.01 4.60
CA LYS A 105 41.67 15.37 4.82
C LYS A 105 42.73 15.86 3.83
N LEU A 106 42.39 15.90 2.54
CA LEU A 106 43.33 16.38 1.52
C LEU A 106 43.61 17.88 1.65
N GLU A 107 42.64 18.66 2.14
CA GLU A 107 42.82 20.09 2.40
C GLU A 107 43.77 20.31 3.58
N GLN A 108 43.62 19.53 4.65
CA GLN A 108 44.56 19.51 5.77
C GLN A 108 45.97 19.09 5.32
N GLU A 109 46.10 17.97 4.60
CA GLU A 109 47.39 17.48 4.09
C GLU A 109 48.04 18.47 3.10
N SER A 110 47.24 19.26 2.37
CA SER A 110 47.76 20.26 1.44
C SER A 110 48.33 21.51 2.12
N ASN A 111 47.86 21.80 3.34
CA ASN A 111 48.20 22.99 4.13
C ASN A 111 49.13 22.68 5.32
N ASP A 112 49.49 21.41 5.52
CA ASP A 112 50.42 21.01 6.58
C ASP A 112 51.87 21.35 6.20
N ASP A 113 52.36 22.47 6.72
CA ASP A 113 53.70 22.98 6.48
C ASP A 113 54.83 22.12 7.09
N THR A 114 54.49 21.18 7.97
CA THR A 114 55.45 20.19 8.49
C THR A 114 55.66 19.02 7.52
N SER A 115 54.79 18.88 6.52
CA SER A 115 54.86 17.82 5.51
C SER A 115 55.69 18.23 4.30
N GLY A 116 56.45 17.26 3.74
CA GLY A 116 57.34 17.49 2.60
C GLY A 116 56.60 18.03 1.36
N THR A 117 57.24 18.94 0.60
CA THR A 117 56.66 19.65 -0.56
C THR A 117 55.96 18.74 -1.58
N VAL A 118 56.52 17.55 -1.84
CA VAL A 118 55.92 16.57 -2.76
C VAL A 118 54.57 16.05 -2.24
N LYS A 119 54.44 15.81 -0.93
CA LYS A 119 53.18 15.36 -0.30
C LYS A 119 52.11 16.43 -0.40
N ARG A 120 52.43 17.68 -0.05
CA ARG A 120 51.51 18.83 -0.20
C ARG A 120 51.02 19.00 -1.64
N ASN A 121 51.93 18.97 -2.61
CA ASN A 121 51.56 19.14 -4.03
C ASN A 121 50.71 17.97 -4.55
N LYS A 122 50.97 16.73 -4.09
CA LYS A 122 50.13 15.58 -4.41
C LYS A 122 48.71 15.74 -3.82
N ALA A 123 48.60 16.20 -2.57
CA ALA A 123 47.31 16.47 -1.93
C ALA A 123 46.53 17.58 -2.66
N LYS A 124 47.19 18.68 -3.04
CA LYS A 124 46.60 19.77 -3.84
C LYS A 124 46.05 19.26 -5.19
N ASN A 125 46.82 18.44 -5.90
CA ASN A 125 46.39 17.85 -7.17
C ASN A 125 45.21 16.90 -7.00
N MET A 126 45.23 16.03 -5.98
CA MET A 126 44.12 15.11 -5.69
C MET A 126 42.84 15.85 -5.28
N LEU A 127 42.97 16.92 -4.49
CA LEU A 127 41.86 17.79 -4.10
C LEU A 127 41.27 18.49 -5.33
N ALA A 128 42.11 19.04 -6.22
CA ALA A 128 41.66 19.63 -7.48
C ALA A 128 40.92 18.62 -8.37
N GLN A 129 41.41 17.37 -8.46
CA GLN A 129 40.73 16.29 -9.18
C GLN A 129 39.37 15.94 -8.58
N LEU A 130 39.28 15.84 -7.25
CA LEU A 130 38.02 15.56 -6.55
C LEU A 130 37.00 16.69 -6.68
N LYS A 131 37.44 17.96 -6.71
CA LYS A 131 36.59 19.11 -6.99
C LYS A 131 36.13 19.15 -8.44
N ALA A 132 37.00 18.81 -9.39
CA ALA A 132 36.68 18.78 -10.81
C ALA A 132 35.71 17.66 -11.19
N LYS A 133 35.86 16.48 -10.58
CA LYS A 133 34.98 15.32 -10.81
C LYS A 133 34.60 14.68 -9.47
N PRO A 134 33.31 14.72 -9.09
CA PRO A 134 32.81 14.00 -7.93
C PRO A 134 33.10 12.50 -8.05
N THR A 135 33.17 11.81 -6.92
CA THR A 135 33.41 10.36 -6.95
C THR A 135 32.33 9.63 -7.74
N LEU A 136 32.74 8.61 -8.50
CA LEU A 136 31.83 7.74 -9.25
C LEU A 136 30.73 7.15 -8.34
N SER A 137 31.04 6.88 -7.07
CA SER A 137 30.07 6.39 -6.08
C SER A 137 28.97 7.42 -5.78
N LEU A 138 29.32 8.69 -5.61
CA LEU A 138 28.37 9.77 -5.36
C LEU A 138 27.50 10.03 -6.59
N GLN A 139 28.10 10.01 -7.79
CA GLN A 139 27.36 10.15 -9.04
C GLN A 139 26.34 9.01 -9.23
N ARG A 140 26.77 7.76 -9.02
CA ARG A 140 25.87 6.59 -9.07
C ARG A 140 24.74 6.70 -8.05
N ALA A 141 25.03 7.09 -6.81
CA ALA A 141 24.01 7.26 -5.78
C ALA A 141 22.97 8.31 -6.16
N LYS A 142 23.39 9.44 -6.76
CA LYS A 142 22.46 10.48 -7.27
C LYS A 142 21.62 9.98 -8.45
N ILE A 143 22.21 9.22 -9.37
CA ILE A 143 21.46 8.60 -10.47
C ILE A 143 20.41 7.63 -9.91
N THR A 144 20.78 6.78 -8.95
CA THR A 144 19.83 5.87 -8.30
C THR A 144 18.71 6.63 -7.58
N LEU A 145 19.02 7.74 -6.91
CA LEU A 145 18.02 8.59 -6.28
C LEU A 145 17.02 9.15 -7.31
N THR A 146 17.51 9.76 -8.39
CA THR A 146 16.63 10.31 -9.44
C THR A 146 15.76 9.24 -10.12
N ALA A 147 16.29 8.01 -10.27
CA ALA A 147 15.50 6.89 -10.77
C ALA A 147 14.40 6.48 -9.78
N ALA A 148 14.72 6.43 -8.48
CA ALA A 148 13.77 6.13 -7.42
C ALA A 148 12.68 7.21 -7.32
N GLU A 149 13.04 8.50 -7.41
CA GLU A 149 12.08 9.61 -7.42
C GLU A 149 11.13 9.53 -8.61
N LYS A 150 11.63 9.22 -9.81
CA LYS A 150 10.78 9.02 -11.00
C LYS A 150 9.84 7.84 -10.84
N LYS A 151 10.30 6.74 -10.22
CA LYS A 151 9.46 5.57 -9.93
C LYS A 151 8.37 5.91 -8.91
N ALA A 152 8.73 6.58 -7.82
CA ALA A 152 7.79 7.02 -6.79
C ALA A 152 6.76 8.02 -7.33
N ALA A 153 7.16 8.99 -8.16
CA ALA A 153 6.24 9.93 -8.80
C ALA A 153 5.23 9.23 -9.72
N LYS A 154 5.65 8.20 -10.46
CA LYS A 154 4.73 7.39 -11.28
C LYS A 154 3.78 6.56 -10.42
N ALA A 155 4.29 5.93 -9.37
CA ALA A 155 3.49 5.10 -8.47
C ALA A 155 2.44 5.92 -7.70
N THR A 156 2.83 7.09 -7.18
CA THR A 156 1.91 8.03 -6.51
C THR A 156 0.84 8.54 -7.46
N LYS A 157 1.20 8.95 -8.69
CA LYS A 157 0.21 9.36 -9.70
C LYS A 157 -0.80 8.25 -10.00
N LYS A 158 -0.33 7.00 -10.12
CA LYS A 158 -1.20 5.85 -10.35
C LYS A 158 -2.12 5.58 -9.16
N ALA A 159 -1.59 5.63 -7.94
CA ALA A 159 -2.35 5.45 -6.70
C ALA A 159 -3.44 6.52 -6.53
N VAL A 160 -3.13 7.79 -6.82
CA VAL A 160 -4.13 8.88 -6.77
C VAL A 160 -5.24 8.65 -7.80
N ALA A 161 -4.89 8.32 -9.05
CA ALA A 161 -5.89 8.04 -10.08
C ALA A 161 -6.78 6.83 -9.73
N ALA A 162 -6.19 5.77 -9.18
CA ALA A 162 -6.93 4.60 -8.73
C ALA A 162 -7.86 4.91 -7.55
N TYR A 163 -7.41 5.75 -6.61
CA TYR A 163 -8.22 6.21 -5.49
C TYR A 163 -9.40 7.07 -5.96
N GLU A 164 -9.18 8.04 -6.85
CA GLU A 164 -10.26 8.85 -7.44
C GLU A 164 -11.29 7.98 -8.17
N ALA A 165 -10.83 6.97 -8.93
CA ALA A 165 -11.70 6.03 -9.61
C ALA A 165 -12.52 5.17 -8.64
N ALA A 166 -11.93 4.75 -7.52
CA ALA A 166 -12.62 4.01 -6.48
C ALA A 166 -13.68 4.88 -5.77
N VAL A 167 -13.32 6.11 -5.37
CA VAL A 167 -14.25 7.06 -4.75
C VAL A 167 -15.43 7.35 -5.67
N LYS A 168 -15.16 7.59 -6.96
CA LYS A 168 -16.23 7.79 -7.94
C LYS A 168 -17.14 6.56 -8.06
N ALA A 169 -16.57 5.36 -8.11
CA ALA A 169 -17.37 4.13 -8.21
C ALA A 169 -18.21 3.86 -6.96
N PHE A 170 -17.73 4.22 -5.76
CA PHE A 170 -18.54 4.17 -4.55
C PHE A 170 -19.69 5.18 -4.60
N ALA A 171 -19.43 6.43 -5.02
CA ALA A 171 -20.48 7.43 -5.17
C ALA A 171 -21.54 7.02 -6.20
N ASP A 172 -21.12 6.45 -7.33
CA ASP A 172 -22.02 5.93 -8.37
C ASP A 172 -22.83 4.71 -7.87
N ALA A 173 -22.27 3.91 -6.97
CA ALA A 173 -22.96 2.77 -6.35
C ALA A 173 -23.95 3.18 -5.26
N GLU A 174 -23.66 4.23 -4.49
CA GLU A 174 -24.58 4.79 -3.47
C GLU A 174 -25.75 5.56 -4.09
N ALA A 175 -25.59 6.08 -5.30
CA ALA A 175 -26.63 6.82 -6.02
C ALA A 175 -27.67 5.92 -6.73
N LYS A 176 -27.47 4.60 -6.72
CA LYS A 176 -28.37 3.59 -7.30
C LYS A 176 -29.24 2.94 -6.22
#